data_AF-A0A524EF69-F1
#
_entry.id   AF-A0A524EF69-F1
#
_cell.length_a   1.000
_cell.length_b   1.000
_cell.length_c   1.000
_cell.angle_alpha   90.00
_cell.angle_beta   90.00
_cell.angle_gamma   90.00
#
_symmetry.space_group_name_H-M   'P 1'
#
loop_
_entity.id
_entity.type
_entity.pdbx_description
1 polymer ?
#
loop_
_entity_poly.entity_id
_entity_poly.type
_entity_poly.pdbx_seq_one_letter_code
_entity_poly.pdbx_strand_id
1 'polypeptide(L)'
;MQRREEIRPSTIAEEMDVSRPYVSQAHRIAEERIEQLLIHASSVLRVDLDHLDTSYGIAVGYCSALKSAVYFTYSPEIGVQTWYRHEGDCSGCDKYEECEAILYQLSKEWDIDLPVGLPPTEKGAFLFDAIMGELEWEIRI
;
A
#
# COMPACT_ATOMS: atom_id res chain seq x y z
N MET A 1 2.33 -12.36 -2.75
CA MET A 1 1.73 -12.36 -1.39
C MET A 1 0.33 -12.92 -1.52
N GLN A 2 0.00 -14.04 -0.85
CA GLN A 2 -1.22 -14.85 -1.10
C GLN A 2 -2.56 -14.09 -1.05
N ARG A 3 -2.63 -12.91 -0.40
CA ARG A 3 -3.82 -12.05 -0.37
C ARG A 3 -4.06 -11.29 -1.69
N ARG A 4 -2.98 -10.92 -2.40
CA ARG A 4 -3.05 -10.25 -3.72
C ARG A 4 -3.24 -11.25 -4.87
N GLU A 5 -2.99 -12.52 -4.60
CA GLU A 5 -3.08 -13.59 -5.58
C GLU A 5 -4.45 -14.26 -5.47
N GLU A 6 -5.08 -14.56 -6.61
CA GLU A 6 -6.40 -15.21 -6.67
C GLU A 6 -6.31 -16.73 -6.37
N ILE A 7 -5.56 -17.10 -5.31
CA ILE A 7 -5.41 -18.49 -4.89
C ILE A 7 -6.69 -18.94 -4.19
N ARG A 8 -7.22 -20.08 -4.64
CA ARG A 8 -8.44 -20.64 -4.04
C ARG A 8 -8.16 -21.06 -2.60
N PRO A 9 -9.05 -20.76 -1.63
CA PRO A 9 -8.92 -21.21 -0.24
C PRO A 9 -8.77 -22.72 -0.08
N SER A 10 -9.24 -23.50 -1.06
CA SER A 10 -9.02 -24.95 -1.15
C SER A 10 -7.57 -25.35 -1.27
N THR A 11 -6.82 -24.63 -2.11
CA THR A 11 -5.42 -24.92 -2.40
C THR A 11 -4.57 -24.58 -1.18
N ILE A 12 -4.82 -23.42 -0.56
CA ILE A 12 -4.17 -23.00 0.69
C ILE A 12 -4.47 -24.00 1.82
N ALA A 13 -5.73 -24.45 1.93
CA ALA A 13 -6.13 -25.43 2.94
C ALA A 13 -5.40 -26.77 2.78
N GLU A 14 -5.24 -27.25 1.54
CA GLU A 14 -4.52 -28.48 1.21
C GLU A 14 -3.01 -28.36 1.49
N GLU A 15 -2.39 -27.22 1.14
CA GLU A 15 -0.97 -26.97 1.41
C GLU A 15 -0.66 -26.81 2.90
N MET A 16 -1.60 -26.24 3.66
CA MET A 16 -1.42 -25.94 5.09
C MET A 16 -2.00 -27.00 6.03
N ASP A 17 -2.57 -28.09 5.51
CA ASP A 17 -3.26 -29.14 6.28
C ASP A 17 -4.33 -28.58 7.25
N VAL A 18 -5.13 -27.63 6.76
CA VAL A 18 -6.21 -26.98 7.52
C VAL A 18 -7.54 -27.07 6.78
N SER A 19 -8.64 -26.72 7.46
CA SER A 19 -9.95 -26.68 6.81
C SER A 19 -10.13 -25.42 5.95
N ARG A 20 -10.88 -25.52 4.85
CA ARG A 20 -11.26 -24.36 4.02
C ARG A 20 -11.95 -23.25 4.82
N PRO A 21 -12.92 -23.54 5.73
CA PRO A 21 -13.52 -22.50 6.56
C PRO A 21 -12.52 -21.76 7.44
N TYR A 22 -11.48 -22.44 7.93
CA TYR A 22 -10.41 -21.81 8.71
C TYR A 22 -9.63 -20.79 7.86
N VAL A 23 -9.26 -21.16 6.63
CA VAL A 23 -8.58 -20.24 5.69
C VAL A 23 -9.45 -19.02 5.38
N SER A 24 -10.73 -19.22 5.04
CA SER A 24 -11.66 -18.12 4.78
C SER A 24 -11.83 -17.21 6.01
N GLN A 25 -11.88 -17.78 7.21
CA GLN A 25 -11.96 -16.99 8.45
C GLN A 25 -10.68 -16.18 8.68
N ALA A 26 -9.51 -16.78 8.45
CA ALA A 26 -8.23 -16.11 8.62
C ALA A 26 -8.06 -14.94 7.65
N HIS A 27 -8.43 -15.12 6.38
CA HIS A 27 -8.42 -14.03 5.39
C HIS A 27 -9.33 -12.88 5.81
N ARG A 28 -10.57 -13.16 6.20
CA ARG A 28 -11.50 -12.12 6.66
C ARG A 28 -10.95 -11.33 7.85
N ILE A 29 -10.39 -12.02 8.85
CA ILE A 29 -9.78 -11.35 10.02
C ILE A 29 -8.59 -10.48 9.59
N ALA A 30 -7.79 -10.92 8.63
CA ALA A 30 -6.67 -10.14 8.11
C ALA A 30 -7.15 -8.88 7.39
N GLU A 31 -8.15 -9.00 6.50
CA GLU A 31 -8.73 -7.86 5.78
C GLU A 31 -9.36 -6.84 6.73
N GLU A 32 -10.14 -7.29 7.72
CA GLU A 32 -10.74 -6.42 8.75
C GLU A 32 -9.65 -5.64 9.52
N ARG A 33 -8.53 -6.29 9.86
CA ARG A 33 -7.41 -5.62 10.55
C ARG A 33 -6.70 -4.61 9.67
N ILE A 34 -6.50 -4.93 8.40
CA ILE A 34 -5.85 -4.05 7.43
C ILE A 34 -6.72 -2.81 7.21
N GLU A 35 -8.03 -2.99 7.05
CA GLU A 35 -8.99 -1.88 6.96
C GLU A 35 -8.88 -0.95 8.16
N GLN A 36 -8.93 -1.51 9.38
CA GLN A 36 -8.81 -0.74 10.61
C GLN A 36 -7.50 0.04 10.69
N LEU A 37 -6.38 -0.57 10.29
CA LEU A 37 -5.07 0.08 10.28
C LEU A 37 -5.02 1.26 9.31
N LEU A 38 -5.53 1.09 8.08
CA LEU A 38 -5.51 2.14 7.06
C LEU A 38 -6.47 3.29 7.40
N ILE A 39 -7.68 2.98 7.89
CA ILE A 39 -8.63 3.99 8.39
C ILE A 39 -8.06 4.74 9.59
N HIS A 40 -7.40 4.03 10.51
CA HIS A 40 -6.78 4.69 11.66
C HIS A 40 -5.67 5.64 11.22
N ALA A 41 -4.76 5.21 10.34
CA ALA A 41 -3.68 6.04 9.81
C ALA A 41 -4.21 7.29 9.10
N SER A 42 -5.25 7.16 8.25
CA SER A 42 -5.86 8.31 7.58
C SER A 42 -6.53 9.27 8.55
N SER A 43 -7.20 8.75 9.59
CA SER A 43 -7.85 9.57 10.61
C SER A 43 -6.87 10.42 11.42
N VAL A 44 -5.70 9.88 11.76
CA VAL A 44 -4.63 10.59 12.49
C VAL A 44 -4.12 11.77 11.67
N LEU A 45 -4.08 11.63 10.35
CA LEU A 45 -3.61 12.66 9.41
C LEU A 45 -4.73 13.53 8.84
N ARG A 46 -5.99 13.33 9.28
CA ARG A 46 -7.18 14.06 8.81
C ARG A 46 -7.31 14.02 7.28
N VAL A 47 -7.09 12.84 6.72
CA VAL A 47 -7.27 12.57 5.30
C VAL A 47 -8.62 11.90 5.11
N ASP A 48 -9.45 12.51 4.27
CA ASP A 48 -10.69 11.89 3.80
C ASP A 48 -10.33 10.89 2.70
N LEU A 49 -10.65 9.61 2.91
CA LEU A 49 -10.33 8.55 1.96
C LEU A 49 -11.33 8.53 0.80
N ASP A 50 -10.80 8.45 -0.42
CA ASP A 50 -11.58 8.25 -1.65
C ASP A 50 -11.71 6.77 -1.98
N HIS A 51 -10.62 6.01 -1.81
CA HIS A 51 -10.57 4.57 -2.10
C HIS A 51 -9.82 3.80 -1.02
N LEU A 52 -10.21 2.54 -0.83
CA LEU A 52 -9.58 1.60 0.07
C LEU A 52 -9.76 0.19 -0.48
N ASP A 53 -8.67 -0.56 -0.57
CA ASP A 53 -8.65 -1.97 -0.96
C ASP A 53 -7.84 -2.77 0.06
N THR A 54 -8.54 -3.61 0.82
CA THR A 54 -7.94 -4.46 1.85
C THR A 54 -7.24 -5.69 1.28
N SER A 55 -7.47 -6.07 0.03
CA SER A 55 -6.79 -7.19 -0.64
C SER A 55 -5.41 -6.78 -1.15
N TYR A 56 -5.25 -5.52 -1.58
CA TYR A 56 -3.96 -4.93 -1.92
C TYR A 56 -3.30 -4.22 -0.72
N GLY A 57 -4.09 -3.85 0.29
CA GLY A 57 -3.61 -3.14 1.47
C GLY A 57 -3.23 -1.72 1.14
N ILE A 58 -4.05 -1.03 0.35
CA ILE A 58 -3.82 0.34 -0.06
C ILE A 58 -5.09 1.16 0.16
N ALA A 59 -4.90 2.41 0.57
CA ALA A 59 -5.95 3.41 0.57
C ALA A 59 -5.37 4.73 0.06
N VAL A 60 -6.23 5.57 -0.52
CA VAL A 60 -5.84 6.91 -0.99
C VAL A 60 -6.92 7.91 -0.65
N GLY A 61 -6.50 9.12 -0.36
CA GLY A 61 -7.39 10.24 -0.13
C GLY A 61 -6.68 11.57 -0.32
N TYR A 62 -7.37 12.65 0.03
CA TYR A 62 -6.85 14.00 -0.13
C TYR A 62 -6.67 14.71 1.23
N CYS A 63 -5.47 15.25 1.48
CA CYS A 63 -5.21 16.09 2.64
C CYS A 63 -5.45 17.56 2.27
N SER A 64 -6.58 18.12 2.68
CA SER A 64 -6.92 19.53 2.42
C SER A 64 -5.88 20.52 2.95
N ALA A 65 -5.22 20.20 4.08
CA ALA A 65 -4.22 21.07 4.70
C ALA A 65 -2.93 21.17 3.87
N LEU A 66 -2.53 20.07 3.24
CA LEU A 66 -1.33 19.98 2.41
C LEU A 66 -1.61 20.14 0.92
N LYS A 67 -2.90 20.20 0.54
CA LYS A 67 -3.36 20.25 -0.85
C LYS A 67 -2.74 19.15 -1.71
N SER A 68 -2.70 17.94 -1.18
CA SER A 68 -1.98 16.83 -1.77
C SER A 68 -2.70 15.50 -1.53
N ALA A 69 -2.60 14.62 -2.52
CA ALA A 69 -2.98 13.22 -2.38
C ALA A 69 -2.10 12.52 -1.35
N VAL A 70 -2.72 11.66 -0.53
CA VAL A 70 -2.03 10.85 0.47
C VAL A 70 -2.38 9.40 0.26
N TYR A 71 -1.35 8.58 0.10
CA TYR A 71 -1.46 7.14 -0.05
C TYR A 71 -1.09 6.47 1.27
N PHE A 72 -1.86 5.48 1.67
CA PHE A 72 -1.61 4.62 2.81
C PHE A 72 -1.41 3.21 2.27
N THR A 73 -0.32 2.55 2.67
CA THR A 73 -0.06 1.17 2.27
C THR A 73 0.17 0.31 3.50
N TYR A 74 -0.19 -0.96 3.42
CA TYR A 74 0.12 -2.00 4.37
C TYR A 74 0.88 -3.11 3.67
N SER A 75 2.05 -3.43 4.21
CA SER A 75 2.83 -4.62 3.89
C SER A 75 3.09 -5.41 5.16
N PRO A 76 3.03 -6.75 5.13
CA PRO A 76 3.47 -7.59 6.24
C PRO A 76 4.95 -7.37 6.62
N GLU A 77 5.79 -6.97 5.67
CA GLU A 77 7.24 -6.83 5.87
C GLU A 77 7.62 -5.47 6.47
N ILE A 78 6.98 -4.40 6.01
CA ILE A 78 7.34 -3.02 6.39
C ILE A 78 6.22 -2.26 7.12
N GLY A 79 5.11 -2.91 7.42
CA GLY A 79 3.99 -2.34 8.18
C GLY A 79 3.17 -1.31 7.39
N VAL A 80 2.55 -0.38 8.13
CA VAL A 80 1.77 0.71 7.53
C VAL A 80 2.69 1.87 7.17
N GLN A 81 2.62 2.32 5.91
CA GLN A 81 3.38 3.44 5.39
C GLN A 81 2.45 4.52 4.85
N THR A 82 2.84 5.78 4.99
CA THR A 82 2.10 6.94 4.47
C THR A 82 2.98 7.71 3.49
N TRP A 83 2.42 8.02 2.31
CA TRP A 83 3.11 8.72 1.24
C TRP A 83 2.31 9.93 0.79
N TYR A 84 2.96 11.09 0.72
CA TYR A 84 2.35 12.31 0.22
C TYR A 84 2.79 12.52 -1.23
N ARG A 85 1.86 12.91 -2.09
CA ARG A 85 2.19 13.34 -3.45
C ARG A 85 2.79 14.73 -3.40
N HIS A 86 4.11 14.82 -3.27
CA HIS A 86 4.83 16.08 -3.20
C HIS A 86 6.17 15.99 -3.89
N GLU A 87 6.67 17.14 -4.34
CA GLU A 87 8.07 17.30 -4.69
C GLU A 87 8.86 17.49 -3.39
N GLY A 88 9.81 16.59 -3.13
CA GLY A 88 10.68 16.64 -1.97
C GLY A 88 12.15 16.62 -2.38
N ASP A 89 12.99 17.39 -1.68
CA ASP A 89 14.45 17.35 -1.86
C ASP A 89 15.06 16.20 -1.05
N CYS A 90 15.54 15.17 -1.75
CA CYS A 90 16.21 14.04 -1.12
C CYS A 90 17.69 14.30 -0.82
N SER A 91 18.25 15.45 -1.21
CA SER A 91 19.66 15.79 -1.04
C SER A 91 20.00 15.99 0.43
N GLY A 92 20.75 15.06 1.02
CA GLY A 92 21.11 15.11 2.45
C GLY A 92 19.98 14.67 3.40
N CYS A 93 18.97 13.95 2.89
CA CYS A 93 17.92 13.38 3.73
C CYS A 93 18.42 12.14 4.48
N ASP A 94 18.42 12.19 5.83
CA ASP A 94 18.83 11.07 6.69
C ASP A 94 17.93 9.82 6.55
N LYS A 95 16.78 9.96 5.88
CA LYS A 95 15.81 8.89 5.63
C LYS A 95 15.92 8.28 4.23
N TYR A 96 16.90 8.69 3.43
CA TYR A 96 17.04 8.25 2.04
C TYR A 96 17.03 6.71 1.88
N GLU A 97 17.88 6.01 2.64
CA GLU A 97 18.01 4.54 2.55
C GLU A 97 16.74 3.83 3.02
N GLU A 98 16.05 4.38 4.03
CA GLU A 98 14.79 3.84 4.53
C GLU A 98 13.69 3.95 3.46
N CYS A 99 13.58 5.11 2.82
CA CYS A 99 12.63 5.33 1.73
C CYS A 99 12.93 4.43 0.52
N GLU A 100 14.20 4.28 0.13
CA GLU A 100 14.60 3.35 -0.94
C GLU A 100 14.18 1.91 -0.63
N ALA A 101 14.45 1.43 0.59
CA ALA A 101 14.12 0.07 1.00
C ALA A 101 12.60 -0.16 0.99
N ILE A 102 11.82 0.78 1.51
CA ILE A 102 10.36 0.71 1.49
C ILE A 102 9.83 0.69 0.07
N LEU A 103 10.28 1.60 -0.78
CA LEU A 103 9.80 1.69 -2.17
C LEU A 103 10.15 0.44 -2.96
N TYR A 104 11.36 -0.08 -2.80
CA TYR A 104 11.78 -1.32 -3.43
C TYR A 104 10.95 -2.53 -2.94
N GLN A 105 10.63 -2.58 -1.65
CA GLN A 105 9.76 -3.63 -1.13
C GLN A 105 8.34 -3.54 -1.70
N LEU A 106 7.76 -2.34 -1.71
CA LEU A 106 6.44 -2.13 -2.31
C LEU A 106 6.46 -2.48 -3.80
N SER A 107 7.49 -2.09 -4.54
CA SER A 107 7.58 -2.36 -5.98
C SER A 107 7.62 -3.87 -6.28
N LYS A 108 8.29 -4.67 -5.46
CA LYS A 108 8.23 -6.14 -5.55
C LYS A 108 6.85 -6.70 -5.29
N GLU A 109 6.16 -6.21 -4.26
CA GLU A 109 4.83 -6.72 -3.93
C GLU A 109 3.79 -6.38 -5.00
N TRP A 110 3.99 -5.27 -5.70
CA TRP A 110 3.14 -4.79 -6.79
C TRP A 110 3.61 -5.22 -8.19
N ASP A 111 4.73 -5.94 -8.29
CA ASP A 111 5.35 -6.34 -9.56
C ASP A 111 5.61 -5.15 -10.52
N ILE A 112 6.07 -4.03 -9.95
CA ILE A 112 6.40 -2.79 -10.67
C ILE A 112 7.91 -2.55 -10.66
N ASP A 113 8.49 -2.40 -11.85
CA ASP A 113 9.90 -2.04 -12.02
C ASP A 113 10.11 -0.55 -11.77
N LEU A 114 10.86 -0.21 -10.71
CA LEU A 114 11.20 1.18 -10.41
C LEU A 114 12.31 1.70 -11.35
N PRO A 115 12.22 2.98 -11.78
CA PRO A 115 13.27 3.60 -12.56
C PRO A 115 14.58 3.70 -11.77
N VAL A 116 15.68 3.35 -12.43
CA VAL A 116 17.03 3.39 -11.85
C VAL A 116 17.57 4.82 -11.83
N GLY A 117 18.27 5.18 -10.75
CA GLY A 117 18.97 6.47 -10.64
C GLY A 117 18.10 7.66 -10.24
N LEU A 118 16.79 7.48 -10.07
CA LEU A 118 15.90 8.51 -9.53
C LEU A 118 15.94 8.54 -7.99
N PRO A 119 15.73 9.72 -7.38
CA PRO A 119 15.58 9.83 -5.93
C PRO A 119 14.27 9.20 -5.44
N PRO A 120 14.16 8.85 -4.13
CA PRO A 120 12.97 8.24 -3.56
C PRO A 120 11.66 9.00 -3.81
N THR A 121 11.67 10.34 -3.76
CA THR A 121 10.50 11.17 -4.09
C THR A 121 9.93 10.82 -5.47
N GLU A 122 10.79 10.76 -6.48
CA GLU A 122 10.38 10.53 -7.87
C GLU A 122 9.98 9.07 -8.09
N LYS A 123 10.69 8.12 -7.46
CA LYS A 123 10.30 6.71 -7.46
C LYS A 123 8.95 6.48 -6.80
N GLY A 124 8.67 7.17 -5.69
CA GLY A 124 7.38 7.13 -5.01
C GLY A 124 6.27 7.63 -5.93
N ALA A 125 6.45 8.79 -6.56
CA ALA A 125 5.49 9.32 -7.53
C ALA A 125 5.22 8.32 -8.67
N PHE A 126 6.28 7.77 -9.27
CA PHE A 126 6.17 6.75 -10.32
C PHE A 126 5.40 5.52 -9.85
N LEU A 127 5.75 4.98 -8.68
CA LEU A 127 5.13 3.78 -8.12
C LEU A 127 3.62 3.99 -7.90
N PHE A 128 3.24 5.08 -7.23
CA PHE A 128 1.83 5.34 -6.95
C PHE A 128 1.03 5.71 -8.20
N ASP A 129 1.63 6.35 -9.21
CA ASP A 129 0.97 6.56 -10.50
C ASP A 129 0.68 5.23 -11.21
N ALA A 130 1.64 4.30 -11.21
CA ALA A 130 1.46 2.98 -11.77
C ALA A 130 0.36 2.19 -11.05
N ILE A 131 0.37 2.18 -9.70
CA ILE A 131 -0.65 1.50 -8.89
C ILE A 131 -2.04 2.10 -9.14
N MET A 132 -2.18 3.42 -9.16
CA MET A 132 -3.47 4.07 -9.42
C MET A 132 -4.00 3.75 -10.81
N GLY A 133 -3.09 3.63 -11.80
CA GLY A 133 -3.44 3.20 -13.15
C GLY A 133 -3.91 1.75 -13.22
N GLU A 134 -3.25 0.83 -12.51
CA GLU A 134 -3.64 -0.58 -12.44
C GLU A 134 -5.01 -0.78 -11.77
N LEU A 135 -5.31 0.02 -10.74
CA LEU A 135 -6.58 -0.03 -10.00
C LEU A 135 -7.70 0.80 -10.65
N GLU A 136 -7.41 1.56 -11.71
CA GLU A 136 -8.34 2.51 -12.35
C GLU A 136 -8.92 3.54 -11.36
N TRP A 137 -8.11 4.00 -10.40
CA TRP A 137 -8.54 4.93 -9.35
C TRP A 137 -8.34 6.40 -9.72
N GLU A 138 -9.30 7.23 -9.32
CA GLU A 138 -9.24 8.69 -9.43
C GLU A 138 -9.46 9.35 -8.05
N ILE A 139 -8.72 10.42 -7.76
CA ILE A 139 -8.79 11.13 -6.48
C ILE A 139 -9.71 12.34 -6.63
N ARG A 140 -10.59 12.57 -5.66
CA ARG A 140 -11.45 13.75 -5.63
C ARG A 140 -10.68 14.90 -4.97
N ILE A 141 -10.42 15.95 -5.73
CA ILE A 141 -9.65 17.14 -5.30
C ILE A 141 -10.59 18.30 -4.97
#